data_AF-A0A2K0UD64-F1
#
_entry.id   AF-A0A2K0UD64-F1
#
_cell.length_a   1.000
_cell.length_b   1.000
_cell.length_c   1.000
_cell.angle_alpha   90.00
_cell.angle_beta   90.00
_cell.angle_gamma   90.00
#
_symmetry.space_group_name_H-M   'P 1'
#
loop_
_entity.id
_entity.type
_entity.pdbx_description
1 polymer ?
#
loop_
_entity_poly.entity_id
_entity_poly.type
_entity_poly.pdbx_seq_one_letter_code
_entity_poly.pdbx_strand_id
1 'polypeptide(L)'
;MQLTSSVIAALSFAVSVAADSLFCQPTQNVAVPQSILGLDASVKLNWATTLCNQLNFPADGAETALTALADGIEAPEDGHLYGLELTVHDIQSAKNCIVNAQAIFNGKGCPSGGLLTLSGPLTQSAFIAKLN
;
A
#
# COMPACT_ATOMS: atom_id res chain seq x y z
N MET A 1 -36.25 1.17 54.09
CA MET A 1 -35.05 0.71 53.36
C MET A 1 -35.32 0.87 51.88
N GLN A 2 -34.76 1.90 51.25
CA GLN A 2 -34.79 2.08 49.78
C GLN A 2 -33.46 1.56 49.24
N LEU A 3 -33.50 0.52 48.42
CA LEU A 3 -32.36 0.04 47.65
C LEU A 3 -32.56 0.54 46.22
N THR A 4 -31.66 1.44 45.82
CA THR A 4 -31.61 2.10 44.52
C THR A 4 -31.14 1.12 43.44
N SER A 5 -32.00 0.89 42.44
CA SER A 5 -31.67 0.11 41.24
C SER A 5 -30.53 0.76 40.46
N SER A 6 -29.46 0.01 40.23
CA SER A 6 -28.37 0.40 39.33
C SER A 6 -28.65 -0.15 37.94
N VAL A 7 -28.85 0.74 36.96
CA VAL A 7 -28.96 0.38 35.54
C VAL A 7 -27.55 0.02 35.07
N ILE A 8 -27.34 -1.26 34.73
CA ILE A 8 -26.12 -1.72 34.06
C ILE A 8 -26.23 -1.24 32.60
N ALA A 9 -25.57 -0.12 32.30
CA ALA A 9 -25.35 0.31 30.93
C ALA A 9 -24.46 -0.73 30.25
N ALA A 10 -25.04 -1.50 29.34
CA ALA A 10 -24.29 -2.40 28.48
C ALA A 10 -23.30 -1.56 27.66
N LEU A 11 -22.01 -1.67 27.96
CA LEU A 11 -20.95 -1.25 27.05
C LEU A 11 -21.03 -2.16 25.83
N SER A 12 -21.75 -1.71 24.80
CA SER A 12 -21.58 -2.19 23.45
C SER A 12 -20.13 -1.92 23.05
N PHE A 13 -19.31 -2.97 23.10
CA PHE A 13 -18.06 -3.01 22.35
C PHE A 13 -18.45 -2.90 20.88
N ALA A 14 -18.51 -1.67 20.38
CA ALA A 14 -18.40 -1.43 18.95
C ALA A 14 -17.05 -2.02 18.56
N VAL A 15 -17.09 -3.17 17.89
CA VAL A 15 -15.94 -3.70 17.17
C VAL A 15 -15.59 -2.61 16.17
N SER A 16 -14.59 -1.81 16.52
CA SER A 16 -13.96 -0.89 15.59
C SER A 16 -13.38 -1.75 14.48
N VAL A 17 -14.06 -1.78 13.33
CA VAL A 17 -13.41 -2.04 12.04
C VAL A 17 -12.16 -1.16 12.05
N ALA A 18 -10.98 -1.81 12.04
CA ALA A 18 -9.71 -1.11 12.06
C ALA A 18 -9.70 -0.10 10.91
N ALA A 19 -9.62 1.19 11.24
CA ALA A 19 -9.44 2.22 10.25
C ALA A 19 -8.11 1.98 9.53
N ASP A 20 -8.11 1.98 8.19
CA ASP A 20 -6.92 1.80 7.38
C ASP A 20 -5.83 2.78 7.84
N SER A 21 -4.72 2.25 8.36
CA SER A 21 -3.60 3.04 8.86
C SER A 21 -2.51 3.08 7.80
N LEU A 22 -2.11 4.28 7.40
CA LEU A 22 -1.10 4.52 6.37
C LEU A 22 0.19 5.01 7.04
N PHE A 23 1.29 4.28 6.82
CA PHE A 23 2.61 4.61 7.37
C PHE A 23 3.62 4.79 6.26
N CYS A 24 4.45 5.84 6.39
CA CYS A 24 5.59 6.01 5.52
C CYS A 24 6.72 5.08 5.90
N GLN A 25 7.14 4.28 4.94
CA GLN A 25 8.33 3.46 5.08
C GLN A 25 9.51 4.13 4.37
N PRO A 26 10.68 4.18 5.02
CA PRO A 26 11.90 4.55 4.32
C PRO A 26 12.12 3.51 3.21
N THR A 27 12.21 3.96 1.97
CA THR A 27 12.80 3.14 0.92
C THR A 27 14.29 2.98 1.21
N GLN A 28 14.86 1.86 0.77
CA GLN A 28 16.22 1.48 1.08
C GLN A 28 17.24 2.45 0.47
N ASN A 29 17.54 3.59 1.11
CA ASN A 29 18.62 4.54 0.79
C ASN A 29 18.76 5.03 -0.68
N VAL A 30 17.81 4.74 -1.56
CA VAL A 30 17.79 5.24 -2.94
C VAL A 30 16.92 6.48 -2.97
N ALA A 31 17.53 7.64 -3.20
CA ALA A 31 16.77 8.84 -3.53
C ALA A 31 16.03 8.59 -4.84
N VAL A 32 14.70 8.45 -4.77
CA VAL A 32 13.88 8.28 -5.96
C VAL A 32 13.95 9.56 -6.82
N PRO A 33 14.29 9.47 -8.12
CA PRO A 33 14.39 10.64 -8.99
C PRO A 33 13.08 11.43 -9.09
N GLN A 34 13.18 12.75 -9.31
CA GLN A 34 12.01 13.62 -9.39
C GLN A 34 11.13 13.29 -10.60
N SER A 35 11.71 12.85 -11.71
CA SER A 35 10.97 12.35 -12.87
C SER A 35 10.03 11.19 -12.51
N ILE A 36 10.46 10.29 -11.63
CA ILE A 36 9.67 9.13 -11.16
C ILE A 36 8.61 9.57 -10.15
N LEU A 37 9.00 10.41 -9.19
CA LEU A 37 8.06 11.01 -8.24
C LEU A 37 7.03 11.91 -8.93
N GLY A 38 7.39 12.50 -10.07
CA GLY A 38 6.58 13.38 -10.90
C GLY A 38 5.75 12.67 -11.99
N LEU A 39 5.86 11.34 -12.13
CA LEU A 39 5.03 10.60 -13.10
C LEU A 39 3.54 10.85 -12.86
N ASP A 40 2.78 10.88 -13.94
CA ASP A 40 1.34 11.03 -13.91
C ASP A 40 0.69 9.96 -13.01
N ALA A 41 -0.35 10.38 -12.27
CA ALA A 41 -1.11 9.49 -11.41
C ALA A 41 -1.65 8.26 -12.16
N SER A 42 -1.99 8.42 -13.45
CA SER A 42 -2.46 7.33 -14.32
C SER A 42 -1.39 6.27 -14.60
N VAL A 43 -0.12 6.66 -14.77
CA VAL A 43 1.00 5.72 -15.02
C VAL A 43 1.25 4.89 -13.76
N LYS A 44 1.30 5.59 -12.62
CA LYS A 44 1.47 4.99 -11.30
C LYS A 44 0.30 4.06 -10.92
N LEU A 45 -0.91 4.45 -11.26
CA LEU A 45 -2.11 3.62 -11.15
C LEU A 45 -2.02 2.36 -12.02
N ASN A 46 -1.50 2.49 -13.23
CA ASN A 46 -1.34 1.36 -14.14
C ASN A 46 -0.34 0.33 -13.58
N TRP A 47 0.77 0.77 -12.99
CA TRP A 47 1.70 -0.12 -12.28
C TRP A 47 1.03 -0.86 -11.12
N ALA A 48 0.33 -0.14 -10.24
CA ALA A 48 -0.41 -0.73 -9.12
C ALA A 48 -1.42 -1.78 -9.60
N THR A 49 -2.18 -1.46 -10.65
CA THR A 49 -3.18 -2.36 -11.24
C THR A 49 -2.54 -3.60 -11.84
N THR A 50 -1.46 -3.41 -12.61
CA THR A 50 -0.73 -4.50 -13.25
C THR A 50 -0.15 -5.46 -12.22
N LEU A 51 0.47 -4.96 -11.16
CA LEU A 51 1.06 -5.79 -10.11
C LEU A 51 0.01 -6.51 -9.27
N CYS A 52 -1.06 -5.83 -8.87
CA CYS A 52 -2.15 -6.50 -8.18
C CYS A 52 -2.75 -7.64 -9.03
N ASN A 53 -2.84 -7.49 -10.35
CA ASN A 53 -3.32 -8.55 -11.23
C ASN A 53 -2.34 -9.73 -11.39
N GLN A 54 -1.10 -9.61 -10.95
CA GLN A 54 -0.11 -10.70 -10.93
C GLN A 54 -0.18 -11.54 -9.65
N LEU A 55 -0.82 -11.03 -8.60
CA LEU A 55 -0.95 -11.68 -7.30
C LEU A 55 -2.19 -12.56 -7.25
N ASN A 56 -2.16 -13.59 -6.39
CA ASN A 56 -3.33 -14.42 -6.15
C ASN A 56 -4.15 -13.87 -4.98
N PHE A 57 -5.48 -13.96 -5.09
CA PHE A 57 -6.38 -13.58 -4.02
C PHE A 57 -7.41 -14.70 -3.75
N PRO A 58 -7.73 -14.99 -2.48
CA PRO A 58 -7.17 -14.38 -1.26
C PRO A 58 -5.69 -14.73 -1.05
N ALA A 59 -4.91 -13.75 -0.61
CA ALA A 59 -3.49 -13.90 -0.32
C ALA A 59 -3.31 -14.31 1.15
N ASP A 60 -3.45 -15.60 1.46
CA ASP A 60 -3.36 -16.12 2.84
C ASP A 60 -1.92 -16.13 3.41
N GLY A 61 -0.95 -15.63 2.65
CA GLY A 61 0.45 -15.46 3.03
C GLY A 61 1.08 -14.27 2.32
N ALA A 62 2.36 -14.02 2.58
CA ALA A 62 3.06 -12.91 1.97
C ALA A 62 3.33 -13.20 0.48
N GLU A 63 2.73 -12.42 -0.41
CA GLU A 63 3.03 -12.45 -1.84
C GLU A 63 3.64 -11.12 -2.28
N THR A 64 4.66 -11.17 -3.12
CA THR A 64 5.35 -9.99 -3.65
C THR A 64 5.32 -9.99 -5.17
N ALA A 65 4.98 -8.86 -5.77
CA ALA A 65 5.09 -8.59 -7.19
C ALA A 65 6.01 -7.38 -7.42
N LEU A 66 6.82 -7.43 -8.47
CA LEU A 66 7.72 -6.37 -8.88
C LEU A 66 7.49 -6.04 -10.35
N THR A 67 7.49 -4.75 -10.70
CA THR A 67 7.39 -4.31 -12.09
C THR A 67 8.49 -4.97 -12.92
N ALA A 68 8.09 -5.61 -14.03
CA ALA A 68 9.04 -6.21 -14.95
C ALA A 68 9.93 -5.11 -15.57
N LEU A 69 11.19 -5.44 -15.86
CA LEU A 69 12.15 -4.51 -16.49
C LEU A 69 11.60 -3.86 -17.77
N ALA A 70 10.84 -4.60 -18.58
CA ALA A 70 10.25 -4.09 -19.82
C ALA A 70 9.15 -3.02 -19.60
N ASP A 71 8.53 -3.01 -18.42
CA ASP A 71 7.48 -2.08 -18.02
C ASP A 71 8.01 -0.98 -17.07
N GLY A 72 9.32 -1.01 -16.80
CA GLY A 72 10.02 0.01 -16.04
C GLY A 72 10.10 1.33 -16.78
N ILE A 73 10.14 2.43 -16.04
CA ILE A 73 10.30 3.77 -16.58
C ILE A 73 11.69 4.28 -16.26
N GLU A 74 12.42 4.69 -17.30
CA GLU A 74 13.75 5.24 -17.15
C GLU A 74 13.68 6.64 -16.53
N ALA A 75 14.44 6.86 -15.47
CA ALA A 75 14.67 8.18 -14.92
C ALA A 75 15.79 8.87 -15.70
N PRO A 76 15.54 9.98 -16.41
CA PRO A 76 16.57 10.69 -17.17
C PRO A 76 17.70 11.25 -16.28
N GLU A 77 17.48 11.41 -14.98
CA GLU A 77 18.49 11.93 -14.05
C GLU A 77 19.64 10.95 -13.80
N ASP A 78 19.40 9.64 -13.85
CA ASP A 78 20.40 8.62 -13.52
C ASP A 78 20.46 7.44 -14.52
N GLY A 79 19.57 7.40 -15.50
CA GLY A 79 19.52 6.37 -16.55
C GLY A 79 19.02 5.01 -16.07
N HIS A 80 18.48 4.93 -14.85
CA HIS A 80 17.97 3.70 -14.28
C HIS A 80 16.48 3.52 -14.50
N LEU A 81 16.05 2.26 -14.65
CA LEU A 81 14.66 1.89 -14.73
C LEU A 81 14.08 1.80 -13.33
N TYR A 82 12.94 2.47 -13.14
CA TYR A 82 12.17 2.43 -11.91
C TYR A 82 10.82 1.77 -12.14
N GLY A 83 10.32 1.13 -11.09
CA GLY A 83 9.01 0.50 -11.06
C GLY A 83 8.43 0.49 -9.66
N LEU A 84 7.46 -0.37 -9.45
CA LEU A 84 6.79 -0.58 -8.17
C LEU A 84 7.07 -2.01 -7.69
N GLU A 85 7.45 -2.14 -6.43
CA GLU A 85 7.42 -3.39 -5.68
C GLU A 85 6.21 -3.36 -4.76
N LEU A 86 5.46 -4.44 -4.73
CA LEU A 86 4.23 -4.56 -3.97
C LEU A 86 4.25 -5.88 -3.21
N THR A 87 4.13 -5.83 -1.89
CA THR A 87 3.94 -7.00 -1.05
C THR A 87 2.59 -6.94 -0.36
N VAL A 88 1.83 -8.03 -0.42
CA VAL A 88 0.51 -8.19 0.20
C VAL A 88 0.53 -9.35 1.18
N HIS A 89 -0.26 -9.23 2.25
CA HIS A 89 -0.48 -10.29 3.24
C HIS A 89 -1.93 -10.21 3.74
N ASP A 90 -2.60 -11.35 3.78
CA ASP A 90 -4.01 -11.55 4.15
C ASP A 90 -5.04 -10.82 3.26
N ILE A 91 -4.63 -10.21 2.15
CA ILE A 91 -5.53 -9.42 1.28
C ILE A 91 -6.54 -10.31 0.57
N GLN A 92 -7.81 -9.95 0.67
CA GLN A 92 -8.93 -10.77 0.20
C GLN A 92 -9.30 -10.54 -1.27
N SER A 93 -8.87 -9.44 -1.89
CA SER A 93 -9.22 -9.14 -3.29
C SER A 93 -8.23 -8.22 -4.00
N ALA A 94 -8.14 -8.38 -5.32
CA ALA A 94 -7.40 -7.47 -6.19
C ALA A 94 -7.89 -6.03 -6.08
N LYS A 95 -9.18 -5.81 -5.86
CA LYS A 95 -9.73 -4.44 -5.69
C LYS A 95 -9.15 -3.74 -4.46
N ASN A 96 -9.05 -4.44 -3.32
CA ASN A 96 -8.45 -3.87 -2.11
C ASN A 96 -6.96 -3.59 -2.33
N CYS A 97 -6.26 -4.54 -2.97
CA CYS A 97 -4.88 -4.37 -3.37
C CYS A 97 -4.66 -3.08 -4.18
N ILE A 98 -5.48 -2.87 -5.21
CA ILE A 98 -5.39 -1.71 -6.11
C ILE A 98 -5.63 -0.41 -5.36
N VAL A 99 -6.69 -0.34 -4.54
CA VAL A 99 -7.02 0.88 -3.77
C VAL A 99 -5.89 1.26 -2.81
N ASN A 100 -5.33 0.28 -2.10
CA ASN A 100 -4.22 0.50 -1.18
C ASN A 100 -2.93 0.86 -1.92
N ALA A 101 -2.63 0.20 -3.04
CA ALA A 101 -1.45 0.48 -3.84
C ALA A 101 -1.52 1.87 -4.47
N GLN A 102 -2.71 2.34 -4.85
CA GLN A 102 -2.90 3.72 -5.32
C GLN A 102 -2.62 4.78 -4.26
N ALA A 103 -2.81 4.45 -2.97
CA ALA A 103 -2.64 5.42 -1.89
C ALA A 103 -1.20 5.96 -1.80
N ILE A 104 -0.20 5.23 -2.31
CA ILE A 104 1.20 5.69 -2.39
C ILE A 104 1.37 6.86 -3.36
N PHE A 105 0.41 7.09 -4.24
CA PHE A 105 0.50 8.08 -5.31
C PHE A 105 -0.45 9.27 -5.14
N ASN A 106 -1.51 9.14 -4.34
CA ASN A 106 -2.56 10.16 -4.18
C ASN A 106 -2.30 11.18 -3.07
N GLY A 107 -1.09 11.73 -2.96
CA GLY A 107 -0.76 12.84 -2.03
C GLY A 107 -0.73 12.50 -0.54
N LYS A 108 -1.18 11.31 -0.14
CA LYS A 108 -0.78 10.62 1.10
C LYS A 108 0.51 9.80 0.93
N GLY A 109 1.04 9.80 -0.30
CA GLY A 109 2.26 9.14 -0.72
C GLY A 109 3.47 9.68 0.02
N CYS A 110 4.31 8.77 0.48
CA CYS A 110 5.47 9.11 1.26
C CYS A 110 6.57 9.67 0.36
N PRO A 111 7.28 10.73 0.79
CA PRO A 111 8.31 11.37 -0.03
C PRO A 111 9.48 10.43 -0.37
N SER A 112 9.66 9.36 0.42
CA SER A 112 10.59 8.26 0.15
C SER A 112 10.13 7.33 -0.98
N GLY A 113 8.86 7.35 -1.37
CA GLY A 113 8.29 6.40 -2.31
C GLY A 113 7.96 5.04 -1.69
N GLY A 114 7.79 4.95 -0.37
CA GLY A 114 7.43 3.72 0.34
C GLY A 114 6.20 3.91 1.24
N LEU A 115 5.17 3.07 1.07
CA LEU A 115 3.92 3.12 1.83
C LEU A 115 3.57 1.75 2.40
N LEU A 116 3.25 1.72 3.69
CA LEU A 116 2.64 0.58 4.37
C LEU A 116 1.19 0.91 4.71
N THR A 117 0.27 0.05 4.28
CA THR A 117 -1.16 0.11 4.63
C THR A 117 -1.49 -1.06 5.55
N LEU A 118 -2.05 -0.77 6.72
CA LEU A 118 -2.51 -1.75 7.71
C LEU A 118 -4.03 -1.64 7.88
N SER A 119 -4.74 -2.75 7.71
CA SER A 119 -6.20 -2.82 7.89
C SER A 119 -6.58 -4.13 8.57
N GLY A 120 -6.54 -4.17 9.91
CA GLY A 120 -6.71 -5.41 10.66
C GLY A 120 -5.52 -6.38 10.43
N PRO A 121 -5.74 -7.68 10.11
CA PRO A 121 -4.64 -8.58 9.75
C PRO A 121 -4.01 -8.26 8.39
N LEU A 122 -4.70 -7.45 7.56
CA LEU A 122 -4.26 -7.10 6.22
C LEU A 122 -3.04 -6.18 6.27
N THR A 123 -1.96 -6.59 5.61
CA THR A 123 -0.76 -5.78 5.45
C THR A 123 -0.43 -5.64 3.98
N GLN A 124 -0.21 -4.40 3.53
CA GLN A 124 0.26 -4.12 2.19
C GLN A 124 1.40 -3.12 2.22
N SER A 125 2.55 -3.47 1.65
CA SER A 125 3.64 -2.53 1.42
C SER A 125 3.83 -2.29 -0.07
N ALA A 126 4.03 -1.03 -0.44
CA ALA A 126 4.32 -0.62 -1.81
C ALA A 126 5.57 0.27 -1.79
N PHE A 127 6.51 0.02 -2.70
CA PHE A 127 7.77 0.75 -2.80
C PHE A 127 8.11 1.08 -4.24
N ILE A 128 8.53 2.32 -4.50
CA ILE A 128 9.19 2.65 -5.75
C ILE A 128 10.57 1.98 -5.72
N ALA A 129 10.79 1.04 -6.63
CA ALA A 129 11.98 0.22 -6.70
C ALA A 129 12.80 0.57 -7.94
N LYS A 130 14.13 0.56 -7.78
CA LYS A 130 15.10 0.63 -8.87
C LYS A 130 15.30 -0.79 -9.42
N LEU A 131 15.10 -0.98 -10.73
CA LEU A 131 15.04 -2.28 -11.39
C LEU A 131 16.39 -2.72 -12.01
N ASN A 132 17.31 -1.80 -12.28
CA ASN A 132 18.64 -2.06 -12.86
C ASN A 132 19.74 -1.15 -12.31
#